data_AF-A0AAJ7QIP2-F1
#
_entry.id   AF-A0AAJ7QIP2-F1
#
_cell.length_a   1.000
_cell.length_b   1.000
_cell.length_c   1.000
_cell.angle_alpha   90.00
_cell.angle_beta   90.00
_cell.angle_gamma   90.00
#
_symmetry.space_group_name_H-M   'P 1'
#
loop_
_entity.id
_entity.type
_entity.pdbx_description
1 polymer ?
#
loop_
_entity_poly.entity_id
_entity_poly.type
_entity_poly.pdbx_seq_one_letter_code
_entity_poly.pdbx_strand_id
1 'polypeptide(L)'
;MEMSEQSRREEFLKTQEVFRSNAFKIINLMLKWRDGALRRKHLVDEIIHSIFFLGKINNPPYTPKSIVGVEMLTDLERDFPLPFQYYSSQLPKRGPFSCVMDMMVLLKGQGNEDQIKQSLRDLINLELSEKNSKKFLVSTTICVSQKSTENNSVRYYGVSMSTSGRPPGQIISCCLLPQHLGQSCS
;
A
#
# COMPACT_ATOMS: atom_id res chain seq x y z
N MET A 1 -20.42 27.24 -4.18
CA MET A 1 -21.12 26.21 -4.96
C MET A 1 -21.27 25.01 -4.05
N GLU A 2 -22.44 24.81 -3.45
CA GLU A 2 -22.71 23.64 -2.61
C GLU A 2 -22.80 22.40 -3.49
N MET A 3 -22.03 21.35 -3.16
CA MET A 3 -22.18 20.07 -3.85
C MET A 3 -23.49 19.40 -3.41
N SER A 4 -24.30 18.97 -4.37
CA SER A 4 -25.54 18.24 -4.10
C SER A 4 -25.26 16.91 -3.39
N GLU A 5 -26.22 16.43 -2.60
CA GLU A 5 -26.11 15.14 -1.91
C GLU A 5 -25.90 13.96 -2.89
N GLN A 6 -26.47 14.06 -4.09
CA GLN A 6 -26.26 13.11 -5.18
C GLN A 6 -24.78 13.06 -5.61
N SER A 7 -24.16 14.23 -5.84
CA SER A 7 -22.74 14.34 -6.19
C SER A 7 -21.83 13.78 -5.10
N ARG A 8 -22.17 13.99 -3.82
CA ARG A 8 -21.41 13.46 -2.68
C ARG A 8 -21.50 11.93 -2.59
N ARG A 9 -22.68 11.35 -2.86
CA ARG A 9 -22.88 9.89 -2.90
C ARG A 9 -22.13 9.25 -4.07
N GLU A 10 -22.15 9.87 -5.24
CA GLU A 10 -21.42 9.36 -6.41
C GLU A 10 -19.90 9.41 -6.21
N GLU A 11 -19.35 10.49 -5.64
CA GLU A 11 -17.93 10.61 -5.33
C GLU A 11 -17.49 9.57 -4.27
N PHE A 12 -18.37 9.31 -3.29
CA PHE A 12 -18.15 8.28 -2.28
C PHE A 12 -18.10 6.86 -2.89
N LEU A 13 -19.04 6.52 -3.77
CA LEU A 13 -19.06 5.23 -4.47
C LEU A 13 -17.86 5.04 -5.41
N LYS A 14 -17.41 6.11 -6.09
CA LYS A 14 -16.19 6.07 -6.91
C LYS A 14 -14.95 5.83 -6.05
N THR A 15 -14.84 6.53 -4.93
CA THR A 15 -13.72 6.39 -3.99
C THR A 15 -13.61 4.98 -3.42
N GLN A 16 -14.76 4.41 -3.06
CA GLN A 16 -14.93 3.04 -2.61
C GLN A 16 -14.33 2.04 -3.62
N GLU A 17 -14.72 2.16 -4.89
CA GLU A 17 -14.23 1.28 -5.95
C GLU A 17 -12.72 1.40 -6.18
N VAL A 18 -12.17 2.63 -6.10
CA VAL A 18 -10.73 2.88 -6.25
C VAL A 18 -9.91 2.16 -5.17
N PHE A 19 -10.32 2.21 -3.90
CA PHE A 19 -9.63 1.48 -2.83
C PHE A 19 -9.59 -0.02 -3.11
N ARG A 20 -10.76 -0.61 -3.40
CA ARG A 20 -10.90 -2.05 -3.66
C ARG A 20 -10.03 -2.48 -4.86
N SER A 21 -10.12 -1.74 -5.96
CA SER A 21 -9.37 -2.01 -7.20
C SER A 21 -7.86 -1.94 -6.95
N ASN A 22 -7.39 -0.89 -6.27
CA ASN A 22 -5.96 -0.73 -5.97
C ASN A 22 -5.45 -1.77 -4.99
N ALA A 23 -6.23 -2.09 -3.94
CA ALA A 23 -5.91 -3.16 -3.00
C ALA A 23 -5.73 -4.51 -3.72
N PHE A 24 -6.68 -4.87 -4.60
CA PHE A 24 -6.61 -6.10 -5.39
C PHE A 24 -5.36 -6.14 -6.28
N LYS A 25 -5.05 -5.05 -7.00
CA LYS A 25 -3.87 -4.97 -7.87
C LYS A 25 -2.58 -5.11 -7.07
N ILE A 26 -2.46 -4.43 -5.94
CA ILE A 26 -1.29 -4.49 -5.08
C ILE A 26 -1.06 -5.91 -4.55
N ILE A 27 -2.11 -6.58 -4.08
CA ILE A 27 -1.99 -7.99 -3.61
C ILE A 27 -1.50 -8.88 -4.75
N ASN A 28 -2.11 -8.79 -5.93
CA ASN A 28 -1.69 -9.59 -7.10
C ASN A 28 -0.24 -9.34 -7.48
N LEU A 29 0.19 -8.07 -7.48
CA LEU A 29 1.57 -7.71 -7.78
C LEU A 29 2.56 -8.31 -6.77
N MET A 30 2.24 -8.22 -5.49
CA MET A 30 3.08 -8.77 -4.42
C MET A 30 3.15 -10.29 -4.48
N LEU A 31 2.06 -10.97 -4.87
CA LEU A 31 2.05 -12.40 -5.13
C LEU A 31 2.93 -12.77 -6.33
N LYS A 32 2.91 -12.01 -7.43
CA LYS A 32 3.82 -12.24 -8.57
C LYS A 32 5.29 -12.10 -8.19
N TRP A 33 5.59 -11.30 -7.16
CA TRP A 33 6.95 -11.06 -6.69
C TRP A 33 7.37 -11.96 -5.52
N ARG A 34 6.49 -12.85 -5.04
CA ARG A 34 6.70 -13.64 -3.82
C ARG A 34 7.81 -14.68 -3.95
N ASP A 35 8.03 -15.22 -5.15
CA ASP A 35 8.80 -16.45 -5.34
C ASP A 35 10.30 -16.26 -5.13
N GLY A 36 10.85 -16.95 -4.14
CA GLY A 36 12.28 -17.03 -3.84
C GLY A 36 12.56 -16.81 -2.35
N ALA A 37 13.16 -15.69 -1.96
CA ALA A 37 13.62 -15.48 -0.59
C ALA A 37 12.45 -15.44 0.43
N LEU A 38 12.62 -16.11 1.58
CA LEU A 38 11.63 -16.13 2.69
C LEU A 38 11.16 -14.73 3.09
N ARG A 39 12.06 -13.74 3.06
CA ARG A 39 11.74 -12.34 3.36
C ARG A 39 10.65 -11.77 2.43
N ARG A 40 10.58 -12.20 1.17
CA ARG A 40 9.53 -11.76 0.23
C ARG A 40 8.17 -12.35 0.60
N LYS A 41 8.11 -13.61 1.04
CA LYS A 41 6.87 -14.19 1.59
C LYS A 41 6.37 -13.42 2.82
N HIS A 42 7.26 -13.03 3.74
CA HIS A 42 6.89 -12.20 4.89
C HIS A 42 6.35 -10.82 4.50
N LEU A 43 6.88 -10.19 3.45
CA LEU A 43 6.33 -8.91 2.95
C LEU A 43 4.93 -9.07 2.35
N VAL A 44 4.65 -10.21 1.71
CA VAL A 44 3.29 -10.53 1.24
C VAL A 44 2.34 -10.72 2.41
N ASP A 45 2.77 -11.40 3.48
CA ASP A 45 1.99 -11.53 4.70
C ASP A 45 1.64 -10.15 5.30
N GLU A 46 2.65 -9.30 5.51
CA GLU A 46 2.46 -7.97 6.08
C GLU A 46 1.58 -7.06 5.23
N ILE A 47 1.71 -7.11 3.89
CA ILE A 47 0.90 -6.26 3.03
C ILE A 47 -0.57 -6.70 2.99
N ILE A 48 -0.84 -8.01 3.00
CA ILE A 48 -2.21 -8.53 3.08
C ILE A 48 -2.84 -8.09 4.42
N HIS A 49 -2.11 -8.23 5.53
CA HIS A 49 -2.57 -7.79 6.85
C HIS A 49 -2.88 -6.29 6.85
N SER A 50 -1.96 -5.48 6.33
CA SER A 50 -2.11 -4.03 6.22
C SER A 50 -3.32 -3.62 5.38
N ILE A 51 -3.50 -4.21 4.19
CA ILE A 51 -4.62 -3.90 3.30
C ILE A 51 -5.96 -4.31 3.93
N PHE A 52 -6.05 -5.48 4.54
CA PHE A 52 -7.30 -5.92 5.18
C PHE A 52 -7.63 -5.09 6.42
N PHE A 53 -6.62 -4.69 7.20
CA PHE A 53 -6.81 -3.77 8.31
C PHE A 53 -7.38 -2.44 7.82
N LEU A 54 -6.79 -1.85 6.77
CA LEU A 54 -7.29 -0.61 6.15
C LEU A 54 -8.70 -0.78 5.59
N GLY A 55 -9.00 -1.92 4.96
CA GLY A 55 -10.33 -2.26 4.50
C GLY A 55 -11.34 -2.30 5.65
N LYS A 56 -10.96 -2.86 6.81
CA LYS A 56 -11.83 -2.98 7.98
C LYS A 56 -12.15 -1.62 8.61
N ILE A 57 -11.18 -0.70 8.67
CA ILE A 57 -11.39 0.65 9.22
C ILE A 57 -11.95 1.64 8.20
N ASN A 58 -12.09 1.22 6.94
CA ASN A 58 -12.71 2.05 5.90
C ASN A 58 -14.21 2.26 6.19
N ASN A 59 -14.80 3.30 5.59
CA ASN A 59 -16.22 3.57 5.72
C ASN A 59 -16.92 3.67 4.34
N PRO A 60 -17.88 2.75 4.03
CA PRO A 60 -18.13 1.50 4.73
C PRO A 60 -16.93 0.53 4.71
N PRO A 61 -16.87 -0.40 5.68
CA PRO A 61 -15.82 -1.41 5.76
C PRO A 61 -15.84 -2.39 4.59
N TYR A 62 -14.66 -2.82 4.17
CA TYR A 62 -14.44 -3.93 3.26
C TYR A 62 -14.10 -5.21 4.01
N THR A 63 -14.73 -6.31 3.61
CA THR A 63 -14.29 -7.65 4.03
C THR A 63 -13.17 -8.14 3.11
N PRO A 64 -12.28 -9.03 3.57
CA PRO A 64 -11.27 -9.65 2.70
C PRO A 64 -11.89 -10.24 1.42
N LYS A 65 -13.01 -10.97 1.55
CA LYS A 65 -13.79 -11.51 0.43
C LYS A 65 -14.22 -10.45 -0.58
N SER A 66 -14.64 -9.27 -0.12
CA SER A 66 -15.04 -8.18 -1.02
C SER A 66 -13.85 -7.58 -1.79
N ILE A 67 -12.64 -7.63 -1.23
CA ILE A 67 -11.43 -7.13 -1.88
C ILE A 67 -10.91 -8.12 -2.93
N VAL A 68 -10.73 -9.39 -2.53
CA VAL A 68 -10.03 -10.39 -3.37
C VAL A 68 -10.93 -11.36 -4.15
N GLY A 69 -12.22 -11.43 -3.82
CA GLY A 69 -13.13 -12.43 -4.40
C GLY A 69 -12.95 -13.82 -3.77
N VAL A 70 -13.89 -14.72 -4.03
CA VAL A 70 -13.96 -16.05 -3.36
C VAL A 70 -12.77 -16.93 -3.71
N GLU A 71 -12.44 -17.05 -4.99
CA GLU A 71 -11.40 -17.97 -5.47
C GLU A 71 -10.03 -17.64 -4.86
N MET A 72 -9.63 -16.36 -4.95
CA MET A 72 -8.37 -15.88 -4.40
C MET A 72 -8.33 -15.92 -2.87
N LEU A 73 -9.49 -15.74 -2.21
CA LEU A 73 -9.58 -15.78 -0.74
C LEU A 73 -9.10 -17.13 -0.20
N THR A 74 -9.58 -18.22 -0.79
CA THR A 74 -9.23 -19.58 -0.34
C THR A 74 -7.73 -19.86 -0.47
N ASP A 75 -7.11 -19.41 -1.57
CA ASP A 75 -5.66 -19.55 -1.74
C ASP A 75 -4.86 -18.71 -0.75
N LEU A 76 -5.31 -17.46 -0.50
CA LEU A 76 -4.65 -16.58 0.45
C LEU A 76 -4.77 -17.07 1.90
N GLU A 77 -5.93 -17.58 2.31
CA GLU A 77 -6.12 -18.13 3.66
C GLU A 77 -5.23 -19.36 3.90
N ARG A 78 -5.03 -20.20 2.86
CA ARG A 78 -4.11 -21.33 2.92
C ARG A 78 -2.65 -20.89 3.01
N ASP A 79 -2.24 -19.95 2.17
CA ASP A 79 -0.83 -19.59 2.01
C ASP A 79 -0.34 -18.57 3.05
N PHE A 80 -1.25 -17.72 3.57
CA PHE A 80 -1.04 -16.58 4.48
C PHE A 80 -2.18 -16.49 5.52
N PRO A 81 -2.26 -17.41 6.49
CA PRO A 81 -3.38 -17.45 7.44
C PRO A 81 -3.37 -16.30 8.47
N LEU A 82 -2.18 -15.81 8.86
CA LEU A 82 -2.04 -14.81 9.94
C LEU A 82 -2.73 -13.46 9.64
N PRO A 83 -2.63 -12.91 8.42
CA PRO A 83 -3.39 -11.72 8.04
C PRO A 83 -4.89 -11.83 8.32
N PHE A 84 -5.51 -12.99 8.04
CA PHE A 84 -6.94 -13.20 8.26
C PHE A 84 -7.29 -13.30 9.75
N GLN A 85 -6.37 -13.80 10.56
CA GLN A 85 -6.55 -13.89 12.00
C GLN A 85 -6.45 -12.53 12.70
N TYR A 86 -5.56 -11.65 12.23
CA TYR A 86 -5.14 -10.47 12.99
C TYR A 86 -5.53 -9.12 12.38
N TYR A 87 -6.05 -9.04 11.14
CA TYR A 87 -6.39 -7.76 10.52
C TYR A 87 -7.47 -6.95 11.23
N SER A 88 -8.28 -7.59 12.07
CA SER A 88 -9.35 -6.91 12.81
C SER A 88 -8.97 -6.53 14.24
N SER A 89 -7.86 -7.05 14.76
CA SER A 89 -7.47 -6.94 16.17
C SER A 89 -6.07 -6.36 16.40
N GLN A 90 -5.19 -6.42 15.40
CA GLN A 90 -3.82 -5.95 15.51
C GLN A 90 -3.50 -4.90 14.45
N LEU A 91 -2.77 -3.86 14.87
CA LEU A 91 -2.24 -2.85 13.97
C LEU A 91 -1.15 -3.48 13.07
N PRO A 92 -1.15 -3.18 11.76
CA PRO A 92 -0.08 -3.63 10.89
C PRO A 92 1.24 -2.95 11.26
N LYS A 93 2.35 -3.70 11.19
CA LYS A 93 3.68 -3.18 11.48
C LYS A 93 4.17 -2.18 10.43
N ARG A 94 3.66 -2.29 9.20
CA ARG A 94 4.03 -1.45 8.05
C ARG A 94 2.79 -1.08 7.23
N GLY A 95 2.82 0.12 6.65
CA GLY A 95 1.85 0.52 5.64
C GLY A 95 2.03 -0.24 4.32
N PRO A 96 1.00 -0.32 3.46
CA PRO A 96 1.08 -1.15 2.25
C PRO A 96 2.21 -0.73 1.30
N PHE A 97 2.41 0.58 1.13
CA PHE A 97 3.47 1.10 0.25
C PHE A 97 4.87 0.88 0.80
N SER A 98 5.06 0.85 2.12
CA SER A 98 6.34 0.49 2.72
C SER A 98 6.69 -0.96 2.38
N CYS A 99 5.71 -1.87 2.44
CA CYS A 99 5.91 -3.27 2.03
C CYS A 99 6.24 -3.40 0.54
N VAL A 100 5.56 -2.63 -0.33
CA VAL A 100 5.86 -2.59 -1.78
C VAL A 100 7.28 -2.09 -2.03
N MET A 101 7.69 -1.00 -1.37
CA MET A 101 9.04 -0.45 -1.52
C MET A 101 10.09 -1.47 -1.07
N ASP A 102 9.91 -2.09 0.10
CA ASP A 102 10.81 -3.13 0.59
C ASP A 102 10.90 -4.29 -0.42
N MET A 103 9.77 -4.69 -1.03
CA MET A 103 9.75 -5.72 -2.06
C MET A 103 10.56 -5.29 -3.29
N MET A 104 10.40 -4.04 -3.77
CA MET A 104 11.17 -3.51 -4.91
C MET A 104 12.67 -3.47 -4.62
N VAL A 105 13.06 -3.03 -3.41
CA VAL A 105 14.46 -3.01 -2.97
C VAL A 105 15.04 -4.43 -2.94
N LEU A 106 14.27 -5.42 -2.50
CA LEU A 106 14.70 -6.83 -2.53
C LEU A 106 14.85 -7.40 -3.93
N LEU A 107 13.97 -7.01 -4.87
CA LEU A 107 14.01 -7.49 -6.25
C LEU A 107 15.13 -6.84 -7.08
N LYS A 108 15.33 -5.52 -6.91
CA LYS A 108 16.27 -4.74 -7.71
C LYS A 108 17.64 -4.63 -7.07
N GLY A 109 17.74 -4.87 -5.76
CA GLY A 109 18.95 -4.63 -4.98
C GLY A 109 19.06 -3.18 -4.55
N GLN A 110 19.49 -2.97 -3.31
CA GLN A 110 19.57 -1.65 -2.66
C GLN A 110 20.51 -0.64 -3.35
N GLY A 111 21.33 -1.04 -4.32
CA GLY A 111 22.22 -0.15 -5.08
C GLY A 111 21.59 0.49 -6.32
N ASN A 112 20.44 -0.03 -6.76
CA ASN A 112 19.84 0.36 -8.04
C ASN A 112 18.77 1.44 -7.84
N GLU A 113 19.14 2.56 -7.23
CA GLU A 113 18.22 3.64 -6.83
C GLU A 113 17.35 4.14 -7.99
N ASP A 114 17.94 4.41 -9.15
CA ASP A 114 17.20 4.89 -10.33
C ASP A 114 16.17 3.87 -10.80
N GLN A 115 16.50 2.57 -10.78
CA GLN A 115 15.57 1.52 -11.13
C GLN A 115 14.44 1.37 -10.10
N ILE A 116 14.75 1.55 -8.81
CA ILE A 116 13.75 1.54 -7.73
C ILE A 116 12.80 2.72 -7.90
N LYS A 117 13.33 3.93 -8.11
CA LYS A 117 12.56 5.15 -8.36
C LYS A 117 11.67 5.00 -9.60
N GLN A 118 12.21 4.48 -10.68
CA GLN A 118 11.45 4.27 -11.92
C GLN A 118 10.35 3.22 -11.73
N SER A 119 10.66 2.08 -11.11
CA SER A 119 9.67 1.03 -10.83
C SER A 119 8.53 1.52 -9.96
N LEU A 120 8.80 2.39 -8.98
CA LEU A 120 7.75 2.98 -8.13
C LEU A 120 6.87 3.95 -8.92
N ARG A 121 7.47 4.78 -9.78
CA ARG A 121 6.72 5.68 -10.66
C ARG A 121 5.84 4.89 -11.64
N ASP A 122 6.37 3.82 -12.21
CA ASP A 122 5.64 2.95 -13.14
C ASP A 122 4.47 2.28 -12.41
N LEU A 123 4.68 1.76 -11.20
CA LEU A 123 3.60 1.21 -10.37
C LEU A 123 2.49 2.24 -10.12
N ILE A 124 2.86 3.45 -9.72
CA ILE A 124 1.91 4.53 -9.41
C ILE A 124 1.13 4.97 -10.66
N ASN A 125 1.82 5.15 -11.79
CA ASN A 125 1.23 5.72 -13.01
C ASN A 125 0.56 4.69 -13.93
N LEU A 126 0.93 3.40 -13.86
CA LEU A 126 0.41 2.38 -14.77
C LEU A 126 -0.63 1.49 -14.09
N GLU A 127 -0.39 1.12 -12.83
CA GLU A 127 -1.23 0.14 -12.14
C GLU A 127 -2.27 0.83 -11.23
N LEU A 128 -1.91 1.93 -10.57
CA LEU A 128 -2.74 2.54 -9.52
C LEU A 128 -3.53 3.78 -9.95
N SER A 129 -3.18 4.43 -11.06
CA SER A 129 -4.01 5.46 -11.67
C SER A 129 -4.93 4.87 -12.73
N GLU A 130 -6.23 5.15 -12.67
CA GLU A 130 -7.12 4.81 -13.77
C GLU A 130 -6.79 5.67 -14.99
N LYS A 131 -6.90 5.10 -16.19
CA LYS A 131 -6.57 5.75 -17.48
C LYS A 131 -7.26 7.11 -17.72
N ASN A 132 -8.26 7.49 -16.92
CA ASN A 132 -9.02 8.74 -17.07
C ASN A 132 -9.33 9.46 -15.73
N SER A 133 -8.75 9.06 -14.59
CA SER A 133 -9.01 9.74 -13.32
C SER A 133 -7.92 10.77 -13.01
N LYS A 134 -8.32 11.92 -12.44
CA LYS A 134 -7.37 12.91 -11.86
C LYS A 134 -6.42 12.14 -10.96
N LYS A 135 -5.11 12.33 -11.14
CA LYS A 135 -4.06 11.64 -10.38
C LYS A 135 -4.45 11.60 -8.90
N PHE A 136 -4.82 10.41 -8.42
CA PHE A 136 -5.21 10.20 -7.02
C PHE A 136 -4.04 10.57 -6.09
N LEU A 137 -2.82 10.35 -6.57
CA LEU A 137 -1.57 10.76 -5.95
C LEU A 137 -1.09 12.09 -6.54
N VAL A 138 -0.99 13.12 -5.70
CA VAL A 138 -0.54 14.47 -6.06
C VAL A 138 0.98 14.56 -6.06
N SER A 139 1.63 13.88 -5.12
CA SER A 139 3.08 13.88 -4.99
C SER A 139 3.56 12.61 -4.28
N THR A 140 4.74 12.13 -4.69
CA THR A 140 5.47 11.03 -4.05
C THR A 140 6.91 11.48 -3.84
N THR A 141 7.35 11.51 -2.59
CA THR A 141 8.75 11.77 -2.22
C THR A 141 9.39 10.45 -1.82
N ILE A 142 10.55 10.15 -2.39
CA ILE A 142 11.38 9.02 -1.99
C ILE A 142 12.61 9.59 -1.27
N CYS A 143 12.79 9.19 -0.01
CA CYS A 143 13.95 9.53 0.79
C CYS A 143 14.89 8.34 0.82
N VAL A 144 16.18 8.57 0.57
CA VAL A 144 17.23 7.55 0.71
C VAL A 144 18.22 8.05 1.75
N SER A 145 18.45 7.26 2.80
CA SER A 145 19.48 7.55 3.79
C SER A 145 20.51 6.42 3.84
N GLN A 146 21.78 6.80 4.01
CA GLN A 146 22.90 5.88 4.14
C GLN A 146 23.86 6.41 5.20
N LYS A 147 24.41 5.52 6.02
CA LYS A 147 25.28 5.90 7.15
C LYS A 147 26.68 6.37 6.69
N SER A 148 27.17 5.84 5.57
CA SER A 148 28.46 6.20 4.96
C SER A 148 28.34 6.14 3.43
N THR A 149 29.16 6.90 2.71
CA THR A 149 29.27 6.86 1.24
C THR A 149 30.07 5.66 0.73
N GLU A 150 30.61 4.82 1.61
CA GLU A 150 31.30 3.59 1.25
C GLU A 150 30.39 2.56 0.57
N ASN A 151 30.95 1.78 -0.36
CA ASN A 151 30.24 0.87 -1.26
C ASN A 151 29.41 -0.25 -0.57
N ASN A 152 29.58 -0.47 0.74
CA ASN A 152 28.90 -1.51 1.51
C ASN A 152 27.93 -0.99 2.57
N SER A 153 27.64 0.31 2.60
CA SER A 153 26.68 0.84 3.58
C SER A 153 25.24 0.43 3.21
N VAL A 154 24.46 0.05 4.22
CA VAL A 154 23.04 -0.27 4.05
C VAL A 154 22.28 1.00 3.72
N ARG A 155 21.44 0.94 2.68
CA ARG A 155 20.55 2.05 2.28
C ARG A 155 19.15 1.83 2.83
N TYR A 156 18.59 2.87 3.43
CA TYR A 156 17.22 2.90 3.91
C TYR A 156 16.37 3.74 2.99
N TYR A 157 15.27 3.15 2.52
CA TYR A 157 14.34 3.81 1.62
C TYR A 157 13.06 4.15 2.38
N GLY A 158 12.62 5.40 2.26
CA GLY A 158 11.32 5.88 2.76
C GLY A 158 10.49 6.45 1.62
N VAL A 159 9.18 6.22 1.66
CA VAL A 159 8.21 6.90 0.79
C VAL A 159 7.35 7.82 1.63
N SER A 160 7.08 9.00 1.12
CA SER A 160 5.94 9.81 1.52
C SER A 160 5.06 10.09 0.31
N MET A 161 3.74 10.03 0.48
CA MET A 161 2.77 10.29 -0.57
C MET A 161 1.69 11.24 -0.09
N SER A 162 1.30 12.13 -0.99
CA SER A 162 0.15 13.02 -0.80
C SER A 162 -0.91 12.71 -1.84
N THR A 163 -2.17 12.72 -1.44
CA THR A 163 -3.32 12.46 -2.30
C THR A 163 -4.21 13.71 -2.41
N SER A 164 -4.89 13.90 -3.54
CA SER A 164 -5.93 14.93 -3.66
C SER A 164 -7.29 14.30 -3.38
N GLY A 165 -7.95 14.70 -2.29
CA GLY A 165 -9.35 14.33 -1.98
C GLY A 165 -9.63 14.13 -0.48
N ARG A 166 -10.89 14.37 -0.06
CA ARG A 166 -11.45 14.00 1.27
C ARG A 166 -12.48 12.88 1.06
N PRO A 167 -12.68 11.88 1.95
CA PRO A 167 -11.86 11.35 3.05
C PRO A 167 -10.81 10.24 2.71
N PRO A 168 -10.61 9.73 1.48
CA PRO A 168 -9.68 8.62 1.23
C PRO A 168 -8.21 9.01 1.40
N GLY A 169 -7.90 10.31 1.43
CA GLY A 169 -6.56 10.81 1.74
C GLY A 169 -6.11 10.57 3.18
N GLN A 170 -7.03 10.30 4.12
CA GLN A 170 -6.66 10.05 5.52
C GLN A 170 -6.18 8.61 5.78
N ILE A 171 -6.67 7.63 5.00
CA ILE A 171 -6.33 6.21 5.22
C ILE A 171 -4.96 5.86 4.63
N ILE A 172 -4.54 6.54 3.55
CA ILE A 172 -3.22 6.32 2.92
C ILE A 172 -2.14 7.25 3.51
N SER A 173 -2.51 8.42 4.03
CA SER A 173 -1.56 9.38 4.62
C SER A 173 -1.08 9.01 6.03
N CYS A 174 -1.83 8.22 6.81
CA CYS A 174 -1.48 7.95 8.22
C CYS A 174 -0.44 6.84 8.42
N CYS A 175 -0.16 5.99 7.43
CA CYS A 175 0.81 4.90 7.59
C CYS A 175 2.25 5.27 7.18
N LEU A 176 2.54 6.56 6.99
CA LEU A 176 3.79 7.07 6.42
C LEU A 176 4.78 7.66 7.44
N LEU A 177 4.48 7.59 8.75
CA LEU A 177 5.46 8.02 9.75
C LEU A 177 6.46 6.88 10.03
N PRO A 178 7.77 7.15 9.97
CA PRO A 178 8.78 6.24 10.50
C PRO A 178 8.43 5.93 11.97
N GLN A 179 8.44 4.67 12.36
CA GLN A 179 8.25 4.22 13.75
C GLN A 179 9.37 4.68 14.72
N HIS A 180 10.08 5.77 14.41
CA HIS A 180 11.10 6.35 15.27
C HIS A 180 10.79 7.74 15.82
N LEU A 181 9.61 8.31 15.55
CA LEU A 181 9.14 9.50 16.25
C LEU A 181 7.75 9.21 16.81
N GLY A 182 7.71 8.90 18.11
CA GLY A 182 6.47 8.83 18.84
C GLY A 182 5.78 10.18 18.81
N GLN A 183 4.67 10.29 18.08
CA GLN A 183 3.66 11.31 18.31
C GLN A 183 2.28 10.69 18.13
N SER A 184 1.49 10.79 19.20
CA SER A 184 0.07 10.47 19.23
C SER A 184 -0.69 11.35 18.26
N CYS A 185 -1.55 10.75 17.43
CA CYS A 185 -2.60 11.50 16.75
C CYS A 185 -3.70 11.80 17.76
N SER A 186 -3.91 13.09 18.06
CA SER A 186 -5.11 13.63 18.72
C SER A 186 -5.98 14.33 17.68
#